data_AF-A0A2T2ZLI2-F1
#
_entry.id   AF-A0A2T2ZLI2-F1
#
_cell.length_a   1.000
_cell.length_b   1.000
_cell.length_c   1.000
_cell.angle_alpha   90.00
_cell.angle_beta   90.00
_cell.angle_gamma   90.00
#
_symmetry.space_group_name_H-M   'P 1'
#
loop_
_entity.id
_entity.type
_entity.pdbx_description
1 polymer ?
#
loop_
_entity_poly.entity_id
_entity_poly.type
_entity_poly.pdbx_seq_one_letter_code
_entity_poly.pdbx_strand_id
1 'polypeptide(L)'
;MEKTTILTANSYGTQFYIPGFVRIDELRLTDEYGSAEFSVVYDDTQLGQVAQVTVGSRSDGPPIVGQTPPSISLGKVHTIGGWAYIFYYASPAPTNWHNEKTMVFTGRPFNLEFYVPGFVAIDKLRQVDDFGIVQLFVRYNTTNVSEIHHITVSSVSPDRELPVGAVDLGLIHPYGSWRYVHYTDEIVSTQA
;
A
#
# COMPACT_ATOMS: atom_id res chain seq x y z
N MET A 1 -7.88 13.77 -8.34
CA MET A 1 -7.44 14.53 -7.15
C MET A 1 -6.34 13.76 -6.45
N GLU A 2 -5.28 14.43 -6.00
CA GLU A 2 -4.21 13.76 -5.24
C GLU A 2 -4.69 13.31 -3.85
N LYS A 3 -4.42 12.05 -3.52
CA LYS A 3 -4.67 11.41 -2.24
C LYS A 3 -3.41 10.70 -1.75
N THR A 4 -3.29 10.53 -0.44
CA THR A 4 -2.15 9.83 0.18
C THR A 4 -2.61 8.55 0.86
N THR A 5 -1.88 7.46 0.65
CA THR A 5 -2.03 6.19 1.38
C THR A 5 -0.69 5.71 1.93
N ILE A 6 -0.71 4.91 2.98
CA ILE A 6 0.50 4.34 3.58
C ILE A 6 0.61 2.87 3.18
N LEU A 7 1.66 2.57 2.41
CA LEU A 7 2.05 1.20 2.12
C LEU A 7 3.15 0.77 3.08
N THR A 8 3.05 -0.43 3.64
CA THR A 8 4.10 -1.04 4.45
C THR A 8 4.78 -2.14 3.66
N ALA A 9 6.10 -2.05 3.56
CA ALA A 9 6.92 -3.07 2.89
C ALA A 9 8.37 -2.98 3.37
N ASN A 10 9.22 -3.87 2.86
CA ASN A 10 10.64 -3.78 3.11
C ASN A 10 11.25 -2.56 2.38
N SER A 11 12.14 -1.81 3.05
CA SER A 11 12.86 -0.65 2.52
C SER A 11 13.90 -0.97 1.45
N TYR A 12 14.24 -2.24 1.24
CA TYR A 12 15.16 -2.69 0.20
C TYR A 12 14.51 -3.73 -0.72
N GLY A 13 14.45 -3.43 -2.02
CA GLY A 13 14.03 -4.39 -3.05
C GLY A 13 12.52 -4.63 -3.14
N THR A 14 11.72 -3.72 -2.60
CA THR A 14 10.27 -3.76 -2.71
C THR A 14 9.80 -3.24 -4.06
N GLN A 15 8.69 -3.78 -4.53
CA GLN A 15 8.01 -3.31 -5.72
C GLN A 15 6.52 -3.14 -5.42
N PHE A 16 5.97 -2.00 -5.84
CA PHE A 16 4.56 -1.66 -5.78
C PHE A 16 4.00 -1.49 -7.19
N TYR A 17 2.70 -1.72 -7.33
CA TYR A 17 1.92 -1.37 -8.52
C TYR A 17 0.84 -0.42 -8.08
N ILE A 18 0.97 0.85 -8.44
CA ILE A 18 0.15 1.92 -7.89
C ILE A 18 -0.61 2.63 -9.04
N PRO A 19 -1.95 2.54 -9.05
CA PRO A 19 -2.82 3.34 -9.93
C PRO A 19 -2.67 4.82 -9.70
N GLY A 20 -2.62 5.60 -10.78
CA GLY A 20 -2.53 7.05 -10.70
C GLY A 20 -1.30 7.54 -9.92
N PHE A 21 -0.24 6.73 -9.82
CA PHE A 21 0.93 7.06 -9.02
C PHE A 21 1.50 8.44 -9.39
N VAL A 22 1.69 9.30 -8.40
CA VAL A 22 2.34 10.61 -8.56
C VAL A 22 3.75 10.57 -7.99
N ARG A 23 3.90 10.23 -6.71
CA ARG A 23 5.18 10.22 -5.98
C ARG A 23 5.07 9.46 -4.66
N ILE A 24 6.23 9.20 -4.04
CA ILE A 24 6.34 8.88 -2.62
C ILE A 24 6.83 10.15 -1.92
N ASP A 25 6.05 10.68 -0.97
CA ASP A 25 6.37 11.91 -0.23
C ASP A 25 7.36 11.67 0.90
N GLU A 26 7.19 10.57 1.63
CA GLU A 26 8.03 10.28 2.79
C GLU A 26 8.23 8.78 3.01
N LEU A 27 9.28 8.46 3.77
CA LEU A 27 9.59 7.12 4.25
C LEU A 27 9.83 7.18 5.75
N ARG A 28 9.22 6.24 6.49
CA ARG A 28 9.47 6.00 7.92
C ARG A 28 9.83 4.55 8.16
N LEU A 29 11.01 4.28 8.73
CA LEU A 29 11.34 2.94 9.22
C LEU A 29 10.47 2.59 10.42
N THR A 30 9.90 1.39 10.41
CA THR A 30 9.08 0.86 11.51
C THR A 30 9.85 -0.11 12.40
N ASP A 31 10.96 -0.67 11.90
CA ASP A 31 11.88 -1.52 12.67
C ASP A 31 13.33 -1.42 12.16
N GLU A 32 14.25 -2.04 12.91
CA GLU A 32 15.68 -2.11 12.57
C GLU A 32 16.00 -3.08 11.42
N TYR A 33 15.07 -4.01 11.12
CA TYR A 33 15.20 -5.00 10.05
C TYR A 33 14.85 -4.43 8.68
N GLY A 34 14.44 -3.16 8.62
CA GLY A 34 14.20 -2.41 7.41
C GLY A 34 12.76 -2.49 6.91
N SER A 35 11.80 -2.90 7.73
CA SER A 35 10.40 -2.62 7.43
C SER A 35 10.16 -1.11 7.44
N ALA A 36 9.40 -0.62 6.47
CA ALA A 36 9.14 0.80 6.27
C ALA A 36 7.69 1.06 5.87
N GLU A 37 7.23 2.23 6.26
CA GLU A 37 6.03 2.88 5.76
C GLU A 37 6.41 3.89 4.68
N PHE A 38 5.67 3.86 3.58
CA PHE A 38 5.81 4.76 2.44
C PHE A 38 4.52 5.56 2.28
N SER A 39 4.59 6.89 2.41
CA SER A 39 3.45 7.77 2.12
C SER A 39 3.37 8.00 0.61
N VAL A 40 2.52 7.21 -0.03
CA VAL A 40 2.32 7.18 -1.48
C VAL A 40 1.23 8.16 -1.86
N VAL A 41 1.55 9.07 -2.78
CA VAL A 41 0.59 9.99 -3.38
C VAL A 41 0.13 9.47 -4.73
N TYR A 42 -1.18 9.43 -4.94
CA TYR A 42 -1.80 9.01 -6.19
C TYR A 42 -2.93 9.96 -6.60
N ASP A 43 -3.16 10.11 -7.90
CA ASP A 43 -4.23 10.90 -8.50
C ASP A 43 -5.42 9.99 -8.85
N ASP A 44 -6.52 10.12 -8.11
CA ASP A 44 -7.71 9.28 -8.28
C ASP A 44 -8.50 9.55 -9.58
N THR A 45 -8.12 10.56 -10.37
CA THR A 45 -8.66 10.75 -11.74
C THR A 45 -7.84 10.02 -12.80
N GLN A 46 -6.69 9.43 -12.44
CA GLN A 46 -5.76 8.76 -13.37
C GLN A 46 -5.56 7.28 -13.05
N LEU A 47 -6.55 6.64 -12.43
CA LEU A 47 -6.44 5.25 -11.95
C LEU A 47 -6.07 4.26 -13.07
N GLY A 48 -6.49 4.49 -14.32
CA GLY A 48 -6.13 3.63 -15.46
C GLY A 48 -4.64 3.62 -15.83
N GLN A 49 -3.84 4.54 -15.28
CA GLN A 49 -2.39 4.57 -15.45
C GLN A 49 -1.70 3.92 -14.25
N VAL A 50 -1.26 2.68 -14.40
CA VAL A 50 -0.58 1.95 -13.32
C VAL A 50 0.93 2.07 -13.46
N ALA A 51 1.59 2.58 -12.41
CA ALA A 51 3.04 2.60 -12.34
C ALA A 51 3.57 1.42 -11.54
N GLN A 52 4.61 0.76 -12.06
CA GLN A 52 5.52 -0.04 -11.25
C GLN A 52 6.46 0.91 -10.52
N VAL A 53 6.43 0.87 -9.19
CA VAL A 53 7.35 1.63 -8.33
C VAL A 53 8.30 0.66 -7.65
N THR A 54 9.59 0.79 -7.90
CA THR A 54 10.62 -0.07 -7.30
C THR A 54 11.44 0.72 -6.29
N VAL A 55 11.54 0.21 -5.07
CA VAL A 55 12.33 0.77 -3.98
C VAL A 55 13.67 0.07 -3.91
N GLY A 56 14.74 0.85 -3.98
CA GLY A 56 16.13 0.38 -3.88
C GLY A 56 16.86 1.03 -2.71
N SER A 57 18.00 0.46 -2.36
CA SER A 57 18.91 1.01 -1.37
C SER A 57 20.37 1.01 -1.86
N ARG A 58 21.16 1.96 -1.35
CA ARG A 58 22.61 2.05 -1.59
C ARG A 58 23.34 2.44 -0.32
N SER A 59 24.38 1.68 0.03
CA SER A 59 25.23 1.95 1.20
C SER A 59 26.35 2.95 0.91
N ASP A 60 26.75 3.09 -0.36
CA ASP A 60 27.95 3.79 -0.83
C ASP A 60 27.71 5.24 -1.26
N GLY A 61 26.46 5.69 -1.35
CA GLY A 61 26.14 7.07 -1.70
C GLY A 61 24.69 7.28 -2.14
N PRO A 62 24.30 8.54 -2.42
CA PRO A 62 23.00 8.84 -3.02
C PRO A 62 22.84 8.12 -4.38
N PRO A 63 21.61 7.94 -4.86
CA PRO A 63 21.38 7.30 -6.15
C PRO A 63 22.05 8.07 -7.30
N ILE A 64 22.46 7.35 -8.35
CA ILE A 64 23.24 7.91 -9.47
C ILE A 64 22.34 8.87 -10.28
N VAL A 65 22.78 10.13 -10.38
CA VAL A 65 22.11 11.13 -11.21
C VAL A 65 22.21 10.73 -12.69
N GLY A 66 21.10 10.83 -13.43
CA GLY A 66 21.05 10.53 -14.86
C GLY A 66 20.66 9.09 -15.23
N GLN A 67 20.26 8.25 -14.26
CA GLN A 67 19.65 6.96 -14.55
C GLN A 67 18.26 7.12 -15.19
N THR A 68 17.87 6.17 -16.03
CA THR A 68 16.52 6.08 -16.61
C THR A 68 15.92 4.71 -16.27
N PRO A 69 14.76 4.64 -15.60
CA PRO A 69 13.99 5.76 -15.05
C PRO A 69 14.77 6.53 -13.95
N PRO A 70 14.49 7.83 -13.76
CA PRO A 70 15.17 8.64 -12.76
C PRO A 70 14.88 8.12 -11.36
N SER A 71 15.94 7.95 -10.58
CA SER A 71 15.88 7.57 -9.19
C SER A 71 15.66 8.80 -8.29
N ILE A 72 14.62 8.76 -7.46
CA ILE A 72 14.26 9.81 -6.51
C ILE A 72 14.64 9.34 -5.12
N SER A 73 15.49 10.11 -4.44
CA SER A 73 15.94 9.81 -3.07
C SER A 73 14.82 10.05 -2.06
N LEU A 74 14.58 9.08 -1.18
CA LEU A 74 13.70 9.16 -0.01
C LEU A 74 14.47 9.51 1.28
N GLY A 75 15.79 9.71 1.16
CA GLY A 75 16.66 10.07 2.27
C GLY A 75 17.58 8.94 2.72
N LYS A 76 18.25 9.17 3.85
CA LYS A 76 19.24 8.27 4.43
C LYS A 76 18.71 7.73 5.75
N VAL A 77 18.71 6.41 5.91
CA VAL A 77 18.19 5.73 7.09
C VAL A 77 19.24 4.80 7.68
N HIS A 78 19.07 4.44 8.95
CA HIS A 78 19.93 3.49 9.64
C HIS A 78 19.23 2.14 9.72
N THR A 79 19.81 1.11 9.11
CA THR A 79 19.29 -0.27 9.11
C THR A 79 20.25 -1.21 9.82
N ILE A 80 19.85 -2.47 9.98
CA ILE A 80 20.79 -3.54 10.29
C ILE A 80 21.88 -3.56 9.21
N GLY A 81 23.15 -3.39 9.60
CA GLY A 81 24.28 -3.27 8.67
C GLY A 81 24.80 -1.84 8.43
N GLY A 82 24.11 -0.81 8.93
CA GLY A 82 24.60 0.58 8.95
C GLY A 82 23.69 1.55 8.21
N TRP A 83 24.28 2.63 7.71
CA TRP A 83 23.53 3.66 6.99
C TRP A 83 23.30 3.28 5.52
N ALA A 84 22.08 3.50 5.03
CA ALA A 84 21.71 3.31 3.63
C ALA A 84 20.88 4.48 3.10
N TYR A 85 21.11 4.88 1.86
CA TYR A 85 20.21 5.75 1.12
C TYR A 85 19.10 4.92 0.50
N ILE A 86 17.85 5.33 0.76
CA ILE A 86 16.67 4.71 0.15
C ILE A 86 16.22 5.61 -1.00
N PHE A 87 15.84 4.99 -2.11
CA PHE A 87 15.34 5.70 -3.28
C PHE A 87 14.27 4.86 -3.97
N TYR A 88 13.46 5.50 -4.80
CA TYR A 88 12.56 4.80 -5.70
C TYR A 88 12.75 5.25 -7.14
N TYR A 89 12.31 4.42 -8.08
CA TYR A 89 12.06 4.83 -9.45
C TYR A 89 10.72 4.24 -9.89
N ALA A 90 10.06 4.92 -10.81
CA ALA A 90 8.78 4.51 -11.34
C ALA A 90 8.85 4.35 -12.86
N SER A 91 8.17 3.33 -13.37
CA SER A 91 7.98 3.08 -14.80
C SER A 91 6.56 2.59 -15.04
N PRO A 92 6.03 2.66 -16.28
CA PRO A 92 4.78 1.99 -16.60
C PRO A 92 4.81 0.51 -16.19
N ALA A 93 3.69 -0.02 -15.71
CA ALA A 93 3.62 -1.41 -15.31
C ALA A 93 3.90 -2.35 -16.50
N PRO A 94 4.77 -3.36 -16.35
CA PRO A 94 5.10 -4.29 -17.41
C PRO A 94 3.90 -5.19 -17.75
N THR A 95 3.64 -5.38 -19.04
CA THR A 95 2.49 -6.14 -19.56
C THR A 95 2.60 -7.66 -19.40
N ASN A 96 3.78 -8.19 -19.04
CA ASN A 96 4.11 -9.61 -19.20
C ASN A 96 4.39 -10.33 -17.88
N TRP A 97 3.92 -9.81 -16.74
CA TRP A 97 4.23 -10.37 -15.43
C TRP A 97 3.00 -11.07 -14.84
N HIS A 98 3.03 -12.40 -14.78
CA HIS A 98 1.91 -13.21 -14.32
C HIS A 98 2.14 -13.80 -12.93
N ASN A 99 1.83 -13.06 -11.84
CA ASN A 99 1.87 -13.62 -10.48
C ASN A 99 0.89 -12.92 -9.53
N GLU A 100 0.41 -13.65 -8.54
CA GLU A 100 -0.20 -13.05 -7.35
C GLU A 100 0.88 -12.51 -6.41
N LYS A 101 0.60 -11.37 -5.77
CA LYS A 101 1.47 -10.69 -4.83
C LYS A 101 0.66 -10.22 -3.63
N THR A 102 1.34 -9.97 -2.52
CA THR A 102 0.73 -9.39 -1.31
C THR A 102 1.34 -8.02 -1.05
N MET A 103 0.49 -7.03 -0.80
CA MET A 103 0.88 -5.72 -0.28
C MET A 103 0.20 -5.47 1.06
N VAL A 104 0.84 -4.68 1.93
CA VAL A 104 0.30 -4.36 3.24
C VAL A 104 -0.12 -2.90 3.28
N PHE A 105 -1.42 -2.65 3.47
CA PHE A 105 -1.93 -1.31 3.73
C PHE A 105 -2.02 -1.09 5.24
N THR A 106 -1.52 0.06 5.70
CA THR A 106 -1.57 0.42 7.12
C THR A 106 -2.44 1.66 7.30
N GLY A 107 -3.40 1.60 8.23
CA GLY A 107 -4.27 2.73 8.50
C GLY A 107 -5.32 2.43 9.56
N ARG A 108 -6.23 3.38 9.77
CA ARG A 108 -7.35 3.21 10.71
C ARG A 108 -8.58 2.73 9.96
N PRO A 109 -9.24 1.65 10.39
CA PRO A 109 -10.42 1.12 9.72
C PRO A 109 -11.62 2.05 9.62
N PHE A 110 -11.64 3.23 10.25
CA PHE A 110 -12.82 4.10 10.15
C PHE A 110 -12.83 5.00 8.90
N ASN A 111 -11.68 5.18 8.24
CA ASN A 111 -11.49 6.05 7.06
C ASN A 111 -10.41 5.47 6.11
N LEU A 112 -10.25 4.15 6.07
CA LEU A 112 -9.21 3.53 5.25
C LEU A 112 -9.80 3.16 3.89
N GLU A 113 -9.38 3.90 2.88
CA GLU A 113 -9.79 3.73 1.50
C GLU A 113 -8.55 3.62 0.62
N PHE A 114 -8.54 2.68 -0.32
CA PHE A 114 -7.43 2.51 -1.25
C PHE A 114 -7.87 1.80 -2.53
N TYR A 115 -7.09 1.99 -3.59
CA TYR A 115 -7.32 1.37 -4.89
C TYR A 115 -6.33 0.24 -5.13
N VAL A 116 -6.81 -0.90 -5.62
CA VAL A 116 -5.99 -2.10 -5.86
C VAL A 116 -6.27 -2.67 -7.24
N PRO A 117 -5.30 -2.63 -8.17
CA PRO A 117 -5.39 -3.32 -9.45
C PRO A 117 -5.34 -4.82 -9.28
N GLY A 118 -6.23 -5.53 -9.96
CA GLY A 118 -6.31 -6.99 -9.91
C GLY A 118 -6.52 -7.50 -8.50
N PHE A 119 -7.28 -6.78 -7.66
CA PHE A 119 -7.61 -7.22 -6.32
C PHE A 119 -8.16 -8.66 -6.33
N VAL A 120 -7.70 -9.46 -5.37
CA VAL A 120 -8.17 -10.85 -5.20
C VAL A 120 -8.88 -10.99 -3.86
N ALA A 121 -8.21 -10.61 -2.77
CA ALA A 121 -8.75 -10.69 -1.42
C ALA A 121 -7.90 -9.89 -0.42
N ILE A 122 -8.45 -9.65 0.77
CA ILE A 122 -7.68 -9.32 1.96
C ILE A 122 -7.53 -10.61 2.77
N ASP A 123 -6.33 -11.20 2.78
CA ASP A 123 -6.10 -12.51 3.39
C ASP A 123 -5.92 -12.43 4.91
N LYS A 124 -5.51 -11.26 5.44
CA LYS A 124 -5.22 -11.10 6.87
C LYS A 124 -5.40 -9.67 7.37
N LEU A 125 -5.90 -9.56 8.59
CA LEU A 125 -5.97 -8.35 9.41
C LEU A 125 -5.04 -8.49 10.63
N ARG A 126 -4.30 -7.42 10.97
CA ARG A 126 -3.52 -7.33 12.21
C ARG A 126 -3.63 -5.94 12.82
N GLN A 127 -4.16 -5.81 14.04
CA GLN A 127 -4.04 -4.57 14.82
C GLN A 127 -2.58 -4.39 15.26
N VAL A 128 -2.03 -3.19 15.07
CA VAL A 128 -0.62 -2.89 15.38
C VAL A 128 -0.44 -1.92 16.56
N ASP A 129 -1.49 -1.25 17.01
CA ASP A 129 -1.47 -0.43 18.22
C ASP A 129 -2.82 -0.43 18.96
N ASP A 130 -2.84 0.09 20.19
CA ASP A 130 -4.04 0.19 21.02
C ASP A 130 -5.05 1.25 20.52
N PHE A 131 -4.64 2.10 19.57
CA PHE A 131 -5.46 3.14 18.95
C PHE A 131 -6.27 2.63 17.75
N GLY A 132 -6.08 1.36 17.36
CA GLY A 132 -6.82 0.73 16.27
C GLY A 132 -6.21 0.92 14.89
N ILE A 133 -4.92 1.25 14.79
CA ILE A 133 -4.21 1.12 13.52
C ILE A 133 -4.14 -0.37 13.18
N VAL A 134 -4.44 -0.69 11.93
CA VAL A 134 -4.41 -2.05 11.40
C VAL A 134 -3.50 -2.16 10.19
N GLN A 135 -3.01 -3.36 9.97
CA GLN A 135 -2.37 -3.82 8.75
C GLN A 135 -3.29 -4.79 8.02
N LEU A 136 -3.49 -4.54 6.73
CA LEU A 136 -4.29 -5.35 5.82
C LEU A 136 -3.37 -5.98 4.79
N PHE A 137 -3.31 -7.31 4.77
CA PHE A 137 -2.50 -8.06 3.82
C PHE A 137 -3.35 -8.35 2.59
N VAL A 138 -3.22 -7.48 1.60
CA VAL A 138 -4.03 -7.47 0.39
C VAL A 138 -3.32 -8.26 -0.71
N ARG A 139 -3.99 -9.30 -1.21
CA ARG A 139 -3.53 -10.09 -2.34
C ARG A 139 -4.11 -9.54 -3.64
N TYR A 140 -3.24 -9.39 -4.62
CA TYR A 140 -3.57 -8.85 -5.93
C TYR A 140 -2.84 -9.60 -7.04
N ASN A 141 -3.45 -9.66 -8.21
CA ASN A 141 -2.95 -10.34 -9.40
C ASN A 141 -2.38 -9.31 -10.39
N THR A 142 -1.09 -9.43 -10.69
CA THR A 142 -0.38 -8.52 -11.59
C THR A 142 -0.79 -8.65 -13.06
N THR A 143 -1.65 -9.61 -13.42
CA THR A 143 -2.16 -9.76 -14.79
C THR A 143 -3.44 -8.98 -15.06
N ASN A 144 -4.24 -8.74 -14.02
CA ASN A 144 -5.54 -8.09 -14.16
C ASN A 144 -5.48 -6.62 -13.71
N VAL A 145 -4.43 -5.91 -14.12
CA VAL A 145 -4.21 -4.52 -13.70
C VAL A 145 -5.21 -3.53 -14.30
N SER A 146 -6.01 -3.97 -15.28
CA SER A 146 -7.11 -3.19 -15.87
C SER A 146 -8.36 -3.14 -14.98
N GLU A 147 -8.54 -4.12 -14.09
CA GLU A 147 -9.64 -4.13 -13.14
C GLU A 147 -9.17 -3.49 -11.83
N ILE A 148 -9.67 -2.30 -11.53
CA ILE A 148 -9.26 -1.53 -10.36
C ILE A 148 -10.39 -1.56 -9.36
N HIS A 149 -10.08 -2.02 -8.15
CA HIS A 149 -11.04 -2.11 -7.07
C HIS A 149 -10.82 -0.96 -6.10
N HIS A 150 -11.90 -0.23 -5.76
CA HIS A 150 -11.95 0.70 -4.66
C HIS A 150 -12.36 -0.06 -3.40
N ILE A 151 -11.40 -0.25 -2.50
CA ILE A 151 -11.61 -0.93 -1.24
C ILE A 151 -11.87 0.12 -0.17
N THR A 152 -13.04 0.02 0.46
CA THR A 152 -13.38 0.81 1.64
C THR A 152 -13.43 -0.09 2.85
N VAL A 153 -12.57 0.19 3.83
CA VAL A 153 -12.49 -0.55 5.08
C VAL A 153 -13.17 0.25 6.17
N SER A 154 -14.02 -0.43 6.93
CA SER A 154 -14.89 0.13 7.95
C SER A 154 -14.85 -0.72 9.22
N SER A 155 -15.26 -0.13 10.35
CA SER A 155 -15.45 -0.90 11.59
C SER A 155 -16.76 -0.56 12.28
N VAL A 156 -17.40 -1.57 12.87
CA VAL A 156 -18.68 -1.43 13.61
C VAL A 156 -18.58 -2.08 14.99
N SER A 157 -19.48 -1.69 15.89
CA SER A 157 -19.59 -2.33 17.19
C SER A 157 -20.00 -3.81 17.05
N PRO A 158 -19.63 -4.70 18.01
CA PRO A 158 -19.84 -6.14 17.87
C PRO A 158 -21.30 -6.60 17.86
N ASP A 159 -22.20 -5.73 18.30
CA ASP A 159 -23.64 -5.94 18.36
C ASP A 159 -24.38 -5.47 17.09
N ARG A 160 -23.66 -4.92 16.12
CA ARG A 160 -24.24 -4.41 14.87
C ARG A 160 -24.05 -5.40 13.73
N GLU A 161 -25.08 -5.52 12.91
CA GLU A 161 -25.02 -6.26 11.65
C GLU A 161 -24.07 -5.57 10.66
N LEU A 162 -23.36 -6.38 9.86
CA LEU A 162 -22.51 -5.89 8.79
C LEU A 162 -23.38 -5.39 7.62
N PRO A 163 -22.95 -4.33 6.90
CA PRO A 163 -23.63 -3.88 5.69
C PRO A 163 -23.74 -5.00 4.65
N VAL A 164 -24.78 -4.96 3.81
CA VAL A 164 -24.91 -5.90 2.68
C VAL A 164 -23.72 -5.74 1.73
N GLY A 165 -23.14 -6.86 1.31
CA GLY A 165 -21.97 -6.88 0.43
C GLY A 165 -20.63 -6.63 1.15
N ALA A 166 -20.64 -6.40 2.47
CA ALA A 166 -19.41 -6.32 3.25
C ALA A 166 -18.82 -7.73 3.50
N VAL A 167 -17.50 -7.82 3.43
CA VAL A 167 -16.74 -9.01 3.80
C VAL A 167 -16.10 -8.78 5.16
N ASP A 168 -16.36 -9.70 6.10
CA ASP A 168 -15.77 -9.68 7.43
C ASP A 168 -14.27 -9.97 7.39
N LEU A 169 -13.48 -9.14 8.08
CA LEU A 169 -12.04 -9.30 8.25
C LEU A 169 -11.66 -9.74 9.67
N GLY A 170 -12.62 -9.75 10.59
CA GLY A 170 -12.44 -10.15 11.98
C GLY A 170 -12.52 -9.00 12.99
N LEU A 171 -12.01 -9.23 14.18
CA LEU A 171 -12.13 -8.34 15.33
C LEU A 171 -10.84 -7.58 15.63
N ILE A 172 -10.99 -6.33 16.07
CA ILE A 172 -9.95 -5.53 16.72
C ILE A 172 -10.45 -5.03 18.07
N HIS A 173 -9.53 -4.60 18.93
CA HIS A 173 -9.82 -4.07 20.27
C HIS A 173 -9.23 -2.66 20.48
N PRO A 174 -9.66 -1.64 19.70
CA PRO A 174 -9.20 -0.27 19.87
C PRO A 174 -9.84 0.40 21.09
N TYR A 175 -9.05 1.20 21.81
CA TYR A 175 -9.52 2.00 22.95
C TYR A 175 -10.27 1.19 24.02
N GLY A 176 -9.91 -0.08 24.21
CA GLY A 176 -10.57 -0.95 25.19
C GLY A 176 -11.98 -1.41 24.78
N SER A 177 -12.34 -1.32 23.51
CA SER A 177 -13.64 -1.78 22.98
C SER A 177 -13.44 -2.69 21.77
N TRP A 178 -14.17 -3.80 21.71
CA TRP A 178 -14.16 -4.68 20.53
C TRP A 178 -14.88 -4.01 19.36
N ARG A 179 -14.38 -4.21 18.13
CA ARG A 179 -14.99 -3.76 16.88
C ARG A 179 -14.79 -4.81 15.80
N TYR A 180 -15.82 -5.09 15.01
CA TYR A 180 -15.68 -5.88 13.77
C TYR A 180 -15.17 -4.98 12.66
N VAL A 181 -14.13 -5.43 11.97
CA VAL A 181 -13.59 -4.79 10.78
C VAL A 181 -14.12 -5.52 9.56
N HIS A 182 -14.57 -4.77 8.57
CA HIS A 182 -15.03 -5.32 7.31
C HIS A 182 -14.57 -4.42 6.16
N TYR A 183 -14.66 -4.93 4.94
CA TYR A 183 -14.48 -4.11 3.74
C TYR A 183 -15.64 -4.27 2.78
N THR A 184 -15.88 -3.23 1.99
CA THR A 184 -16.67 -3.28 0.76
C THR A 184 -15.73 -3.10 -0.43
N ASP A 185 -16.11 -3.72 -1.54
CA ASP A 185 -15.38 -3.72 -2.79
C ASP A 185 -16.27 -3.19 -3.91
N GLU A 186 -15.78 -2.18 -4.61
CA GLU A 186 -16.40 -1.63 -5.82
C GLU A 186 -15.38 -1.63 -6.97
N ILE A 187 -15.71 -2.29 -8.07
CA ILE A 187 -14.90 -2.21 -9.30
C ILE A 187 -15.14 -0.84 -9.93
N VAL A 188 -14.09 -0.01 -9.97
CA VAL A 188 -14.12 1.30 -10.64
C VAL A 188 -13.68 1.13 -12.09
N SER A 189 -14.65 1.24 -13.01
CA SER A 189 -14.35 1.23 -14.45
C SER A 189 -13.63 2.51 -14.83
N THR A 190 -12.41 2.40 -15.34
CA THR A 190 -11.73 3.53 -15.99
C THR A 190 -12.39 3.73 -17.36
N GLN A 191 -13.08 4.85 -17.57
CA GLN A 191 -13.59 5.20 -18.90
C GLN A 191 -12.41 5.20 -19.89
N ALA A 192 -12.63 4.54 -21.04
CA ALA A 192 -11.68 4.43 -22.14
C ALA A 192 -11.41 5.78 -22.81
#